data_AF-A0AA38AR79-F1
#
_entry.id   AF-A0AA38AR79-F1
#
_cell.length_a   1.000
_cell.length_b   1.000
_cell.length_c   1.000
_cell.angle_alpha   90.00
_cell.angle_beta   90.00
_cell.angle_gamma   90.00
#
_symmetry.space_group_name_H-M   'P 1'
#
loop_
_entity.id
_entity.type
_entity.pdbx_description
1 polymer ?
#
loop_
_entity_poly.entity_id
_entity_poly.type
_entity_poly.pdbx_seq_one_letter_code
_entity_poly.pdbx_strand_id
1 'polypeptide(L)' 'MRKPNEARDQLLNNLRNAYEGGASIRTLVASTGRSYGSIHALLRESGTTMRSRGGPNHVTRR' A
#
# COMPACT_ATOMS: atom_id res chain seq x y z
N MET A 1 16.75 18.13 12.22
CA MET A 1 16.43 18.26 10.77
C MET A 1 15.80 16.94 10.30
N ARG A 2 14.49 16.90 10.01
CA ARG A 2 13.83 15.73 9.41
C ARG A 2 13.60 16.00 7.93
N LYS A 3 14.49 15.52 7.06
CA LYS A 3 14.20 15.29 5.64
C LYS A 3 14.36 13.78 5.42
N PRO A 4 13.40 13.14 4.74
CA PRO A 4 13.43 13.16 3.28
C PRO A 4 12.01 13.18 2.65
N ASN A 5 11.57 14.31 2.10
CA ASN A 5 10.31 14.35 1.34
C ASN A 5 10.43 13.56 0.03
N GLU A 6 11.57 13.63 -0.66
CA GLU A 6 11.73 12.99 -1.97
C GLU A 6 11.66 11.46 -1.91
N ALA A 7 12.31 10.85 -0.91
CA ALA A 7 12.24 9.40 -0.68
C ALA A 7 10.84 8.96 -0.21
N ARG A 8 10.09 9.83 0.45
CA ARG A 8 8.69 9.57 0.83
C ARG A 8 7.80 9.58 -0.42
N ASP A 9 7.92 10.58 -1.27
CA ASP A 9 7.10 10.70 -2.47
C ASP A 9 7.35 9.56 -3.45
N GLN A 10 8.61 9.16 -3.63
CA GLN A 10 8.97 7.97 -4.40
C GLN A 10 8.38 6.69 -3.79
N LEU A 11 8.40 6.55 -2.47
CA LEU A 11 7.79 5.41 -1.78
C LEU A 11 6.26 5.40 -1.96
N LEU A 12 5.60 6.55 -1.83
CA LEU A 12 4.16 6.70 -2.03
C LEU A 12 3.74 6.29 -3.44
N ASN A 13 4.47 6.76 -4.46
CA ASN A 13 4.22 6.39 -5.85
C ASN A 13 4.45 4.90 -6.12
N ASN A 14 5.53 4.31 -5.57
CA ASN A 14 5.78 2.87 -5.70
C ASN A 14 4.68 2.03 -5.03
N LEU A 15 4.25 2.42 -3.83
CA LEU A 15 3.18 1.73 -3.11
C LEU A 15 1.84 1.81 -3.85
N ARG A 16 1.50 3.01 -4.37
CA ARG A 16 0.32 3.21 -5.22
C ARG A 16 0.40 2.32 -6.46
N ASN A 17 1.49 2.39 -7.24
CA ASN A 17 1.65 1.62 -8.46
C ASN A 17 1.52 0.11 -8.22
N ALA A 18 2.14 -0.39 -7.16
CA ALA A 18 2.04 -1.80 -6.79
C ALA A 18 0.61 -2.18 -6.36
N TYR A 19 -0.06 -1.33 -5.58
CA TYR A 19 -1.45 -1.55 -5.15
C TYR A 19 -2.45 -1.52 -6.32
N GLU A 20 -2.29 -0.56 -7.23
CA GLU A 20 -3.08 -0.41 -8.46
C GLU A 20 -2.80 -1.55 -9.44
N GLY A 21 -1.56 -2.03 -9.50
CA GLY A 21 -1.17 -3.25 -10.21
C GLY A 21 -1.74 -4.55 -9.62
N GLY A 22 -2.47 -4.49 -8.51
CA GLY A 22 -3.18 -5.62 -7.92
C GLY A 22 -2.54 -6.21 -6.66
N ALA A 23 -1.42 -5.65 -6.17
CA ALA A 23 -0.83 -6.08 -4.92
C ALA A 23 -1.76 -5.77 -3.73
N SER A 24 -1.82 -6.69 -2.78
CA SER A 24 -2.55 -6.47 -1.53
C SER A 24 -1.72 -5.65 -0.53
N ILE A 25 -2.38 -4.97 0.41
CA ILE A 25 -1.70 -4.26 1.50
C ILE A 25 -0.77 -5.22 2.27
N ARG A 26 -1.17 -6.50 2.44
CA ARG A 26 -0.31 -7.52 3.08
C ARG A 26 0.95 -7.81 2.27
N THR A 27 0.85 -7.86 0.95
CA THR A 27 2.00 -8.04 0.06
C THR A 27 2.95 -6.85 0.16
N LEU A 28 2.41 -5.63 0.18
CA LEU A 28 3.20 -4.40 0.34
C LEU A 28 3.89 -4.35 1.70
N VAL A 29 3.21 -4.75 2.77
CA VAL A 29 3.77 -4.90 4.12
C VAL A 29 4.94 -5.89 4.13
N ALA A 30 4.77 -7.08 3.54
CA ALA A 30 5.82 -8.08 3.45
C ALA A 30 7.02 -7.62 2.62
N SER A 31 6.76 -6.91 1.51
CA SER A 31 7.80 -6.41 0.61
C SER A 31 8.58 -5.21 1.16
N THR A 32 7.93 -4.35 1.96
CA THR A 32 8.55 -3.14 2.52
C THR A 32 9.02 -3.29 3.96
N GLY A 33 8.63 -4.38 4.65
CA GLY A 33 8.92 -4.58 6.07
C GLY A 33 8.21 -3.58 6.99
N ARG A 34 7.24 -2.81 6.49
CA ARG A 34 6.50 -1.79 7.25
C ARG A 34 5.21 -2.35 7.80
N SER A 35 4.74 -1.81 8.92
CA SER A 35 3.47 -2.23 9.51
C SER A 35 2.28 -1.93 8.59
N TYR A 36 1.23 -2.74 8.72
CA TYR A 36 -0.03 -2.57 7.97
C TYR A 36 -0.59 -1.16 8.11
N GLY A 37 -0.64 -0.62 9.33
CA GLY A 37 -1.13 0.74 9.58
C GLY A 37 -0.29 1.80 8.88
N SER A 38 1.03 1.61 8.81
CA SER A 38 1.94 2.52 8.12
C SER A 38 1.71 2.50 6.61
N ILE A 39 1.60 1.31 6.00
CA ILE A 39 1.28 1.17 4.56
C ILE A 39 -0.12 1.71 4.25
N HIS A 40 -1.10 1.47 5.11
CA HIS A 40 -2.45 1.98 4.94
C HIS A 40 -2.48 3.52 5.00
N ALA A 41 -1.75 4.13 5.94
CA ALA A 41 -1.59 5.57 6.00
C ALA A 41 -0.90 6.13 4.74
N LEU A 42 0.18 5.48 4.28
CA LEU A 42 0.91 5.87 3.08
C LEU A 42 0.04 5.74 1.80
N LEU A 43 -0.72 4.66 1.63
CA LEU A 43 -1.63 4.52 0.49
C LEU A 43 -2.76 5.56 0.49
N ARG A 44 -3.18 6.00 1.68
CA ARG A 44 -4.18 7.06 1.82
C ARG A 44 -3.58 8.44 1.56
N GLU A 45 -2.37 8.68 2.02
CA GLU A 45 -1.59 9.89 1.78
C GLU A 45 -1.19 10.01 0.30
N SER A 46 -0.91 8.90 -0.39
CA SER A 46 -0.69 8.87 -1.83
C SER A 46 -1.96 9.15 -2.64
N GLY A 47 -3.13 9.20 -2.00
CA GLY A 47 -4.42 9.40 -2.66
C GLY A 47 -4.90 8.19 -3.47
N THR A 48 -4.42 6.99 -3.17
CA THR A 48 -4.89 5.77 -3.86
C THR A 48 -6.35 5.50 -3.51
N THR A 49 -7.14 5.07 -4.49
CA THR A 49 -8.50 4.58 -4.22
C THR A 49 -8.42 3.24 -3.50
N MET A 50 -8.71 3.24 -2.21
CA MET A 50 -8.75 2.01 -1.41
C MET A 50 -9.80 1.07 -1.98
N ARG A 51 -9.37 -0.13 -2.39
CA ARG A 51 -10.28 -1.19 -2.81
C ARG A 51 -11.13 -1.60 -1.60
N SER A 52 -12.43 -1.82 -1.84
CA SER A 52 -13.34 -2.26 -0.78
C SER A 52 -12.76 -3.49 -0.07
N ARG A 53 -12.92 -3.55 1.26
CA ARG A 53 -12.47 -4.68 2.06
C ARG A 53 -13.24 -5.91 1.58
N GLY A 54 -12.56 -6.80 0.86
CA GLY A 54 -13.19 -7.91 0.12
C GLY A 54 -12.84 -7.99 -1.36
N GLY A 55 -11.70 -7.41 -1.80
CA GLY A 55 -11.22 -7.58 -3.17
C GLY A 55 -11.12 -9.06 -3.60
N PRO A 56 -10.96 -9.35 -4.91
CA PRO A 56 -11.15 -10.68 -5.52
C PRO A 56 -10.36 -11.86 -4.92
N ASN A 57 -9.41 -11.59 -4.03
CA ASN A 57 -8.77 -12.58 -3.16
C ASN A 57 -9.63 -12.99 -1.95
N HIS A 58 -10.95 -12.83 -2.01
CA HIS A 58 -11.84 -13.62 -1.17
C HIS A 58 -11.75 -15.05 -1.71
N VAL A 59 -10.78 -15.80 -1.19
CA VAL A 59 -10.77 -17.25 -1.29
C VAL A 59 -12.07 -17.72 -0.65
N THR A 60 -13.12 -17.83 -1.47
CA THR A 60 -14.28 -18.65 -1.16
C THR A 60 -13.71 -20.07 -1.12
N ARG A 61 -13.23 -20.46 0.06
CA ARG A 61 -12.92 -21.85 0.34
C ARG A 61 -14.28 -22.54 0.38
N ARG A 62 -14.73 -23.00 -0.79
CA ARG A 62 -15.84 -23.94 -0.93
C ARG A 62 -15.44 -25.28 -0.35
#